data_AF-A0A1C9WBC1-F1
#
_entry.id   AF-A0A1C9WBC1-F1
#
_cell.length_a   1.000
_cell.length_b   1.000
_cell.length_c   1.000
_cell.angle_alpha   90.00
_cell.angle_beta   90.00
_cell.angle_gamma   90.00
#
_symmetry.space_group_name_H-M   'P 1'
#
loop_
_entity.id
_entity.type
_entity.pdbx_description
1 polymer ?
#
loop_
_entity_poly.entity_id
_entity_poly.type
_entity_poly.pdbx_seq_one_letter_code
_entity_poly.pdbx_strand_id
1 'polypeptide(L)'
;MARVAKKRKQAKRPAKAKATAAVSPVVTKAEKAVESTTKSLDAQMDRVAKARERAQKTGTAAAKKALTNANAKAKDLRAKAAAAKVELAKAKAMDSVRQAEEAAKAKISEMADKLSDKAEKDLAAAVKAFESRWRKTRAKADAKKVKTAEKKAQAKVKAAAKKAATKAKALEKKAAAKAKAEAKKAAKKSAKKKAGRPKKSAAKKAATKKTPGRPKKSARRGRPPKAAKTKATAKKTMARRGRPPKKK
;
A
#
# COMPACT_ATOMS: atom_id res chain seq x y z
N MET A 1 5.17 -15.02 53.99
CA MET A 1 4.13 -14.04 53.62
C MET A 1 3.41 -14.51 52.37
N ALA A 2 2.13 -14.86 52.50
CA ALA A 2 1.30 -15.45 51.45
C ALA A 2 0.96 -14.41 50.36
N ARG A 3 1.18 -14.76 49.08
CA ARG A 3 0.74 -13.96 47.94
C ARG A 3 -0.73 -14.27 47.66
N VAL A 4 -1.62 -13.47 48.24
CA VAL A 4 -3.06 -13.50 47.94
C VAL A 4 -3.27 -13.00 46.51
N ALA A 5 -3.59 -13.92 45.59
CA ALA A 5 -3.97 -13.58 44.22
C ALA A 5 -5.30 -12.82 44.22
N LYS A 6 -5.21 -11.51 43.96
CA LYS A 6 -6.33 -10.57 43.87
C LYS A 6 -7.31 -11.03 42.78
N LYS A 7 -8.51 -11.45 43.21
CA LYS A 7 -9.66 -11.82 42.37
C LYS A 7 -9.90 -10.72 41.33
N ARG A 8 -9.66 -11.03 40.05
CA ARG A 8 -9.96 -10.15 38.91
C ARG A 8 -11.45 -9.85 38.89
N LYS A 9 -11.80 -8.59 39.15
CA LYS A 9 -13.17 -8.07 39.03
C LYS A 9 -13.54 -8.12 37.54
N GLN A 10 -14.46 -9.03 37.20
CA GLN A 10 -14.98 -9.18 35.85
C GLN A 10 -15.64 -7.86 35.44
N ALA A 11 -15.12 -7.23 34.38
CA ALA A 11 -15.68 -6.00 33.86
C ALA A 11 -17.15 -6.25 33.47
N LYS A 12 -18.07 -5.56 34.15
CA LYS A 12 -19.48 -5.51 33.75
C LYS A 12 -19.51 -4.99 32.32
N ARG A 13 -19.96 -5.84 31.39
CA ARG A 13 -20.27 -5.46 30.01
C ARG A 13 -21.24 -4.26 30.08
N PRO A 14 -21.00 -3.15 29.36
CA PRO A 14 -21.97 -2.06 29.34
C PRO A 14 -23.28 -2.63 28.81
N ALA A 15 -24.36 -2.39 29.56
CA ALA A 15 -25.71 -2.73 29.15
C ALA A 15 -25.93 -2.16 27.75
N LYS A 16 -26.26 -3.06 26.82
CA LYS A 16 -26.59 -2.72 25.44
C LYS A 16 -27.67 -1.64 25.52
N ALA A 17 -27.37 -0.42 25.09
CA ALA A 17 -28.34 0.65 24.98
C ALA A 17 -29.50 0.09 24.18
N LYS A 18 -30.64 -0.08 24.84
CA LYS A 18 -31.87 -0.55 24.23
C LYS A 18 -32.35 0.63 23.39
N ALA A 19 -31.87 0.71 22.16
CA ALA A 19 -32.55 1.49 21.14
C ALA A 19 -33.99 0.99 21.18
N THR A 20 -34.89 1.84 21.66
CA THR A 20 -36.32 1.59 21.61
C THR A 20 -36.70 1.60 20.15
N ALA A 21 -36.46 0.49 19.47
CA ALA A 21 -36.99 0.23 18.14
C ALA A 21 -38.50 0.38 18.29
N ALA A 22 -39.04 1.42 17.66
CA ALA A 22 -40.47 1.65 17.65
C ALA A 22 -41.15 0.36 17.18
N VAL A 23 -42.06 -0.15 18.01
CA VAL A 23 -42.83 -1.36 17.72
C VAL A 23 -43.52 -1.16 16.37
N SER A 24 -43.39 -2.14 15.46
CA SER A 24 -43.96 -1.95 14.12
C SER A 24 -45.48 -1.72 14.18
N PRO A 25 -46.03 -0.95 13.23
CA PRO A 25 -47.47 -0.70 13.14
C PRO A 25 -48.30 -1.99 13.00
N VAL A 26 -47.70 -3.08 12.52
CA VAL A 26 -48.35 -4.39 12.41
C VAL A 26 -48.56 -5.03 13.78
N VAL A 27 -47.56 -4.97 14.67
CA VAL A 27 -47.68 -5.49 16.05
C VAL A 27 -48.73 -4.69 16.82
N THR A 28 -48.71 -3.36 16.72
CA THR A 28 -49.71 -2.52 17.41
C THR A 28 -51.13 -2.75 16.91
N LYS A 29 -51.32 -2.97 15.60
CA LYS A 29 -52.62 -3.34 15.02
C LYS A 29 -53.09 -4.71 15.52
N ALA A 30 -52.19 -5.69 15.59
CA ALA A 30 -52.51 -7.03 16.10
C ALA A 30 -52.86 -7.02 17.60
N GLU A 31 -52.19 -6.18 18.40
CA GLU A 31 -52.50 -5.99 19.82
C GLU A 31 -53.92 -5.43 20.02
N LYS A 32 -54.30 -4.41 19.24
CA LYS A 32 -55.67 -3.87 19.24
C LYS A 32 -56.72 -4.90 18.80
N ALA A 33 -56.39 -5.78 17.86
CA ALA A 33 -57.28 -6.86 17.43
C ALA A 33 -57.51 -7.90 18.54
N VAL A 34 -56.47 -8.27 19.29
CA VAL A 34 -56.61 -9.14 20.47
C VAL A 34 -57.45 -8.46 21.55
N GLU A 35 -57.17 -7.19 21.85
CA GLU A 35 -57.91 -6.46 22.89
C GLU A 35 -59.41 -6.33 22.59
N SER A 36 -59.76 -5.99 21.34
CA SER A 36 -61.15 -5.86 20.91
C SER A 36 -61.91 -7.19 20.87
N THR A 37 -61.25 -8.28 20.43
CA THR A 37 -61.87 -9.61 20.41
C THR A 37 -62.03 -10.21 21.80
N THR A 38 -61.08 -9.96 22.72
CA THR A 38 -61.20 -10.34 24.13
C THR A 38 -62.36 -9.60 24.81
N LYS A 39 -62.47 -8.27 24.65
CA LYS A 39 -63.61 -7.50 25.19
C LYS A 39 -64.96 -8.01 24.69
N SER A 40 -65.03 -8.39 23.41
CA SER A 40 -66.25 -8.95 22.81
C SER A 40 -66.59 -10.34 23.38
N LEU A 41 -65.57 -11.17 23.61
CA LEU A 41 -65.73 -12.49 24.20
C LEU A 41 -66.23 -12.38 25.65
N ASP A 42 -65.64 -11.52 26.46
CA ASP A 42 -66.03 -11.32 27.87
C ASP A 42 -67.50 -10.90 27.98
N ALA A 43 -67.90 -9.90 27.19
CA ALA A 43 -69.30 -9.47 27.12
C ALA A 43 -70.26 -10.59 26.66
N GLN A 44 -69.80 -11.51 25.81
CA GLN A 44 -70.61 -12.66 25.38
C GLN A 44 -70.69 -13.74 26.46
N MET A 45 -69.62 -13.94 27.24
CA MET A 45 -69.62 -14.86 28.38
C MET A 45 -70.64 -14.43 29.45
N ASP A 46 -70.79 -13.12 29.69
CA ASP A 46 -71.84 -12.58 30.57
C ASP A 46 -73.24 -12.89 30.05
N ARG A 47 -73.45 -12.80 28.72
CA ARG A 47 -74.73 -13.16 28.10
C ARG A 47 -75.02 -14.65 28.21
N VAL A 48 -74.01 -15.50 28.07
CA VAL A 48 -74.14 -16.96 28.28
C VAL A 48 -74.53 -17.24 29.73
N ALA A 49 -73.90 -16.59 30.71
CA ALA A 49 -74.25 -16.75 32.12
C ALA A 49 -75.72 -16.38 32.39
N LYS A 50 -76.16 -15.21 31.92
CA LYS A 50 -77.56 -14.76 32.03
C LYS A 50 -78.55 -15.68 31.32
N ALA A 51 -78.20 -16.19 30.13
CA ALA A 51 -79.04 -17.13 29.39
C ALA A 51 -79.14 -18.48 30.10
N ARG A 52 -78.04 -18.95 30.71
CA ARG A 52 -78.01 -20.19 31.49
C ARG A 52 -78.91 -20.09 32.71
N GLU A 53 -78.82 -19.00 33.46
CA GLU A 53 -79.66 -18.75 34.63
C GLU A 53 -81.15 -18.75 34.25
N ARG A 54 -81.53 -18.05 33.17
CA ARG A 54 -82.93 -18.04 32.69
C ARG A 54 -83.41 -19.41 32.23
N ALA A 55 -82.56 -20.17 31.54
CA ALA A 55 -82.89 -21.53 31.10
C ALA A 55 -83.08 -22.48 32.28
N GLN A 56 -82.29 -22.34 33.35
CA GLN A 56 -82.42 -23.11 34.58
C GLN A 56 -83.69 -22.74 35.36
N LYS A 57 -84.04 -21.45 35.45
CA LYS A 57 -85.23 -20.98 36.18
C LYS A 57 -86.54 -21.31 35.47
N THR A 58 -86.61 -21.11 34.16
CA THR A 58 -87.87 -21.17 33.41
C THR A 58 -88.09 -22.46 32.64
N GLY A 59 -87.03 -23.20 32.29
CA GLY A 59 -87.12 -24.47 31.56
C GLY A 59 -87.71 -24.42 30.14
N THR A 60 -88.16 -23.26 29.67
CA THR A 60 -88.90 -23.11 28.41
C THR A 60 -88.04 -23.42 27.18
N ALA A 61 -88.67 -23.88 26.10
CA ALA A 61 -87.99 -24.13 24.83
C ALA A 61 -87.29 -22.87 24.28
N ALA A 62 -87.90 -21.69 24.45
CA ALA A 62 -87.30 -20.42 24.06
C ALA A 62 -86.03 -20.10 24.86
N ALA A 63 -86.03 -20.31 26.19
CA ALA A 63 -84.85 -20.08 27.02
C ALA A 63 -83.71 -21.05 26.69
N LYS A 64 -84.03 -22.33 26.41
CA LYS A 64 -83.04 -23.31 25.94
C LYS A 64 -82.43 -22.92 24.59
N LYS A 65 -83.24 -22.47 23.62
CA LYS A 65 -82.77 -21.95 22.32
C LYS A 65 -81.89 -20.70 22.47
N ALA A 66 -82.22 -19.80 23.39
CA ALA A 66 -81.39 -18.63 23.67
C ALA A 66 -80.01 -19.01 24.22
N LEU A 67 -79.94 -20.01 25.11
CA LEU A 67 -78.68 -20.54 25.64
C LEU A 67 -77.84 -21.21 24.54
N THR A 68 -78.43 -22.03 23.67
CA THR A 68 -77.69 -22.66 22.54
C THR A 68 -77.10 -21.60 21.60
N ASN A 69 -77.88 -20.55 21.28
CA ASN A 69 -77.41 -19.46 20.41
C ASN A 69 -76.31 -18.63 21.09
N ALA A 70 -76.42 -18.36 22.39
CA ALA A 70 -75.39 -17.63 23.13
C ALA A 70 -74.07 -18.43 23.18
N ASN A 71 -74.15 -19.75 23.38
CA ASN A 71 -73.00 -20.65 23.38
C ASN A 71 -72.34 -20.75 22.01
N ALA A 72 -73.12 -20.83 20.93
CA ALA A 72 -72.58 -20.82 19.56
C ALA A 72 -71.75 -19.55 19.30
N LYS A 73 -72.30 -18.37 19.61
CA LYS A 73 -71.59 -17.08 19.49
C LYS A 73 -70.33 -17.02 20.37
N ALA A 74 -70.38 -17.59 21.58
CA ALA A 74 -69.20 -17.66 22.45
C ALA A 74 -68.10 -18.57 21.87
N LYS A 75 -68.47 -19.67 21.22
CA LYS A 75 -67.52 -20.55 20.51
C LYS A 75 -66.84 -19.80 19.36
N ASP A 76 -67.61 -19.06 18.56
CA ASP A 76 -67.06 -18.27 17.46
C ASP A 76 -66.12 -17.16 17.94
N LEU A 77 -66.47 -16.46 19.01
CA LEU A 77 -65.61 -15.43 19.59
C LEU A 77 -64.33 -16.01 20.20
N ARG A 78 -64.38 -17.20 20.81
CA ARG A 78 -63.17 -17.92 21.25
C ARG A 78 -62.26 -18.26 20.08
N ALA A 79 -62.82 -18.75 18.97
CA ALA A 79 -62.05 -19.03 17.77
C ALA A 79 -61.39 -17.75 17.19
N LYS A 80 -62.12 -16.63 17.15
CA LYS A 80 -61.59 -15.32 16.71
C LYS A 80 -60.49 -14.79 17.64
N ALA A 81 -60.66 -14.91 18.96
CA ALA A 81 -59.65 -14.50 19.92
C ALA A 81 -58.37 -15.36 19.82
N ALA A 82 -58.53 -16.67 19.59
CA ALA A 82 -57.39 -17.56 19.34
C ALA A 82 -56.64 -17.18 18.06
N ALA A 83 -57.36 -16.94 16.97
CA ALA A 83 -56.76 -16.48 15.71
C ALA A 83 -56.03 -15.14 15.86
N ALA A 84 -56.63 -14.16 16.54
CA ALA A 84 -56.01 -12.85 16.79
C ALA A 84 -54.71 -12.97 17.61
N LYS A 85 -54.66 -13.87 18.60
CA LYS A 85 -53.44 -14.13 19.40
C LYS A 85 -52.33 -14.77 18.56
N VAL A 86 -52.69 -15.68 17.64
CA VAL A 86 -51.73 -16.29 16.70
C VAL A 86 -51.18 -15.22 15.75
N GLU A 87 -52.03 -14.34 15.22
CA GLU A 87 -51.59 -13.23 14.35
C GLU A 87 -50.69 -12.23 15.09
N LEU A 88 -50.98 -11.92 16.35
CA LEU A 88 -50.07 -11.14 17.20
C LEU A 88 -48.71 -11.83 17.34
N ALA A 89 -48.69 -13.14 17.63
CA ALA A 89 -47.45 -13.89 17.77
C ALA A 89 -46.62 -13.87 16.48
N LYS A 90 -47.27 -14.07 15.32
CA LYS A 90 -46.63 -13.94 14.00
C LYS A 90 -46.09 -12.53 13.77
N ALA A 91 -46.86 -11.49 14.07
CA ALA A 91 -46.43 -10.10 13.92
C ALA A 91 -45.19 -9.80 14.77
N LYS A 92 -45.16 -10.28 16.03
CA LYS A 92 -43.99 -10.12 16.91
C LYS A 92 -42.76 -10.88 16.40
N ALA A 93 -42.96 -12.09 15.87
CA ALA A 93 -41.88 -12.84 15.25
C ALA A 93 -41.29 -12.09 14.04
N MET A 94 -42.13 -11.59 13.14
CA MET A 94 -41.68 -10.82 11.98
C MET A 94 -41.02 -9.48 12.37
N ASP A 95 -41.51 -8.82 13.41
CA ASP A 95 -40.87 -7.60 13.92
C ASP A 95 -39.47 -7.88 14.49
N SER A 96 -39.29 -9.01 15.18
CA SER A 96 -37.98 -9.43 15.67
C SER A 96 -36.98 -9.71 14.53
N VAL A 97 -37.46 -10.30 13.42
CA VAL A 97 -36.65 -10.50 12.21
C VAL A 97 -36.27 -9.16 11.60
N ARG A 98 -37.22 -8.23 11.44
CA ARG A 98 -36.95 -6.87 10.93
C ARG A 98 -35.90 -6.15 11.77
N GLN A 99 -36.02 -6.20 13.10
CA GLN A 99 -35.04 -5.61 14.01
C GLN A 99 -33.66 -6.25 13.88
N ALA A 100 -33.60 -7.58 13.70
CA ALA A 100 -32.34 -8.29 13.48
C ALA A 100 -31.69 -7.91 12.15
N GLU A 101 -32.48 -7.76 11.08
CA GLU A 101 -32.01 -7.30 9.77
C GLU A 101 -31.47 -5.88 9.82
N GLU A 102 -32.18 -4.95 10.45
CA GLU A 102 -31.71 -3.57 10.61
C GLU A 102 -30.42 -3.49 11.42
N ALA A 103 -30.33 -4.27 12.51
CA ALA A 103 -29.10 -4.37 13.29
C ALA A 103 -27.94 -5.00 12.49
N ALA A 104 -28.22 -5.94 11.59
CA ALA A 104 -27.21 -6.51 10.69
C ALA A 104 -26.77 -5.50 9.63
N LYS A 105 -27.70 -4.80 8.99
CA LYS A 105 -27.42 -3.72 8.01
C LYS A 105 -26.60 -2.61 8.63
N ALA A 106 -26.95 -2.15 9.84
CA ALA A 106 -26.18 -1.15 10.57
C ALA A 106 -24.73 -1.60 10.83
N LYS A 107 -24.52 -2.84 11.27
CA LYS A 107 -23.16 -3.39 11.46
C LYS A 107 -22.37 -3.50 10.16
N ILE A 108 -23.03 -3.87 9.05
CA ILE A 108 -22.39 -3.93 7.74
C ILE A 108 -21.96 -2.52 7.29
N SER A 109 -22.82 -1.51 7.49
CA SER A 109 -22.48 -0.11 7.22
C SER A 109 -21.28 0.35 8.05
N GLU A 110 -21.33 0.16 9.38
CA GLU A 110 -20.21 0.50 10.27
C GLU A 110 -18.92 -0.23 9.88
N MET A 111 -19.02 -1.46 9.39
CA MET A 111 -17.86 -2.22 8.93
C MET A 111 -17.32 -1.66 7.61
N ALA A 112 -18.19 -1.26 6.68
CA ALA A 112 -17.81 -0.64 5.42
C ALA A 112 -17.07 0.68 5.67
N ASP A 113 -17.59 1.54 6.54
CA ASP A 113 -16.96 2.82 6.90
C ASP A 113 -15.57 2.60 7.51
N LYS A 114 -15.45 1.65 8.46
CA LYS A 114 -14.15 1.28 9.07
C LYS A 114 -13.14 0.74 8.06
N LEU A 115 -13.59 -0.01 7.05
CA LEU A 115 -12.72 -0.53 6.00
C LEU A 115 -12.29 0.58 5.05
N SER A 116 -13.19 1.53 4.73
CA SER A 116 -12.86 2.72 3.94
C SER A 116 -11.82 3.59 4.64
N ASP A 117 -12.04 3.93 5.92
CA ASP A 117 -11.07 4.69 6.74
C ASP A 117 -9.70 4.02 6.81
N LYS A 118 -9.68 2.68 6.92
CA LYS A 118 -8.42 1.91 6.92
C LYS A 118 -7.75 1.96 5.56
N ALA A 119 -8.50 1.80 4.48
CA ALA A 119 -7.96 1.87 3.12
C ALA A 119 -7.27 3.21 2.85
N GLU A 120 -7.88 4.33 3.29
CA GLU A 120 -7.27 5.66 3.15
C GLU A 120 -6.00 5.81 3.98
N LYS A 121 -5.99 5.33 5.23
CA LYS A 121 -4.81 5.36 6.11
C LYS A 121 -3.67 4.50 5.55
N ASP A 122 -3.99 3.31 5.06
CA ASP A 122 -3.01 2.39 4.48
C ASP A 122 -2.44 2.94 3.17
N LEU A 123 -3.27 3.56 2.32
CA LEU A 123 -2.81 4.25 1.11
C LEU A 123 -1.86 5.40 1.47
N ALA A 124 -2.26 6.26 2.41
CA ALA A 124 -1.42 7.39 2.84
C ALA A 124 -0.08 6.91 3.43
N ALA A 125 -0.08 5.83 4.21
CA ALA A 125 1.14 5.22 4.73
C ALA A 125 2.00 4.62 3.61
N ALA A 126 1.39 3.93 2.65
CA ALA A 126 2.08 3.32 1.51
C ALA A 126 2.74 4.39 0.61
N VAL A 127 2.04 5.49 0.31
CA VAL A 127 2.60 6.61 -0.47
C VAL A 127 3.78 7.25 0.26
N LYS A 128 3.65 7.56 1.55
CA LYS A 128 4.75 8.13 2.35
C LYS A 128 5.97 7.20 2.40
N ALA A 129 5.75 5.89 2.58
CA ALA A 129 6.81 4.90 2.57
C ALA A 129 7.48 4.80 1.20
N PHE A 130 6.69 4.82 0.12
CA PHE A 130 7.18 4.80 -1.25
C PHE A 130 8.01 6.04 -1.56
N GLU A 131 7.50 7.24 -1.29
CA GLU A 131 8.19 8.50 -1.54
C GLU A 131 9.52 8.58 -0.79
N SER A 132 9.54 8.18 0.49
CA SER A 132 10.77 8.14 1.30
C SER A 132 11.81 7.21 0.68
N ARG A 133 11.40 6.00 0.27
CA ARG A 133 12.30 5.03 -0.38
C ARG A 133 12.77 5.51 -1.75
N TRP A 134 11.87 6.11 -2.53
CA TRP A 134 12.16 6.62 -3.86
C TRP A 134 13.15 7.78 -3.80
N ARG A 135 12.92 8.78 -2.93
CA ARG A 135 13.83 9.92 -2.71
C ARG A 135 15.20 9.44 -2.25
N LYS A 136 15.29 8.51 -1.29
CA LYS A 136 16.57 7.94 -0.86
C LYS A 136 17.31 7.26 -2.01
N THR A 137 16.59 6.53 -2.87
CA THR A 137 17.18 5.84 -4.02
C THR A 137 17.68 6.83 -5.07
N ARG A 138 16.90 7.88 -5.37
CA ARG A 138 17.28 8.97 -6.27
C ARG A 138 18.48 9.75 -5.74
N ALA A 139 18.46 10.16 -4.48
CA ALA A 139 19.58 10.87 -3.85
C ALA A 139 20.89 10.09 -3.94
N LYS A 140 20.85 8.76 -3.73
CA LYS A 140 22.04 7.90 -3.93
C LYS A 140 22.49 7.86 -5.39
N ALA A 141 21.56 7.78 -6.34
CA ALA A 141 21.88 7.79 -7.77
C ALA A 141 22.47 9.14 -8.21
N ASP A 142 21.90 10.25 -7.74
CA ASP A 142 22.35 11.58 -8.10
C ASP A 142 23.66 11.93 -7.40
N ALA A 143 23.88 11.50 -6.15
CA ALA A 143 25.19 11.61 -5.50
C ALA A 143 26.29 10.89 -6.28
N LYS A 144 26.01 9.73 -6.89
CA LYS A 144 26.97 9.05 -7.78
C LYS A 144 27.25 9.87 -9.05
N LYS A 145 26.24 10.52 -9.62
CA LYS A 145 26.42 11.40 -10.79
C LYS A 145 27.23 12.65 -10.43
N VAL A 146 26.93 13.29 -9.30
CA VAL A 146 27.70 14.45 -8.82
C VAL A 146 29.15 14.07 -8.58
N LYS A 147 29.41 12.95 -7.88
CA LYS A 147 30.79 12.47 -7.65
C LYS A 147 31.55 12.18 -8.95
N THR A 148 30.87 11.64 -9.98
CA THR A 148 31.54 11.42 -11.27
C THR A 148 31.78 12.72 -12.03
N ALA A 149 30.85 13.69 -11.96
CA ALA A 149 31.04 15.03 -12.51
C ALA A 149 32.19 15.77 -11.82
N GLU A 150 32.26 15.69 -10.49
CA GLU A 150 33.31 16.31 -9.68
C GLU A 150 34.69 15.75 -10.05
N LYS A 151 34.84 14.42 -10.14
CA LYS A 151 36.10 13.80 -10.59
C LYS A 151 36.51 14.27 -11.99
N LYS A 152 35.55 14.40 -12.91
CA LYS A 152 35.82 14.94 -14.26
C LYS A 152 36.24 16.40 -14.21
N ALA A 153 35.61 17.23 -13.38
CA ALA A 153 35.98 18.62 -13.20
C ALA A 153 37.39 18.76 -12.59
N GLN A 154 37.70 18.02 -11.52
CA GLN A 154 39.02 18.00 -10.90
C GLN A 154 40.11 17.57 -11.89
N ALA A 155 39.84 16.59 -12.76
CA ALA A 155 40.78 16.18 -13.80
C ALA A 155 41.07 17.30 -14.81
N LYS A 156 40.04 18.07 -15.21
CA LYS A 156 40.21 19.25 -16.08
C LYS A 156 41.02 20.35 -15.41
N VAL A 157 40.74 20.64 -14.13
CA VAL A 157 41.52 21.63 -13.34
C VAL A 157 42.98 21.20 -13.23
N LYS A 158 43.26 19.94 -12.91
CA LYS A 158 44.64 19.41 -12.86
C LYS A 158 45.34 19.51 -14.21
N ALA A 159 44.63 19.25 -15.32
CA ALA A 159 45.19 19.40 -16.67
C ALA A 159 45.50 20.87 -17.01
N ALA A 160 44.62 21.80 -16.64
CA ALA A 160 44.85 23.23 -16.81
C ALA A 160 46.03 23.72 -15.95
N ALA A 161 46.13 23.29 -14.69
CA ALA A 161 47.22 23.62 -13.79
C ALA A 161 48.59 23.16 -14.34
N LYS A 162 48.66 21.93 -14.89
CA LYS A 162 49.88 21.45 -15.55
C LYS A 162 50.27 22.32 -16.75
N LYS A 163 49.30 22.73 -17.58
CA LYS A 163 49.55 23.63 -18.72
C LYS A 163 49.99 25.02 -18.27
N ALA A 164 49.44 25.55 -17.18
CA ALA A 164 49.87 26.83 -16.61
C ALA A 164 51.31 26.73 -16.07
N ALA A 165 51.63 25.67 -15.33
CA ALA A 165 52.97 25.44 -14.78
C ALA A 165 54.05 25.32 -15.87
N THR A 166 53.76 24.66 -17.00
CA THR A 166 54.72 24.58 -18.12
C THR A 166 54.92 25.93 -18.79
N LYS A 167 53.86 26.73 -18.96
CA LYS A 167 53.97 28.10 -19.48
C LYS A 167 54.77 29.00 -18.54
N ALA A 168 54.52 28.93 -17.22
CA ALA A 168 55.29 29.68 -16.23
C ALA A 168 56.78 29.34 -16.31
N LYS A 169 57.14 28.05 -16.28
CA LYS A 169 58.55 27.61 -16.44
C LYS A 169 59.18 28.04 -17.76
N ALA A 170 58.41 28.09 -18.85
CA ALA A 170 58.90 28.57 -20.14
C ALA A 170 59.17 30.08 -20.14
N LEU A 171 58.32 30.87 -19.46
CA LEU A 171 58.52 32.30 -19.29
C LEU A 171 59.71 32.60 -18.38
N GLU A 172 59.88 31.87 -17.28
CA GLU A 172 61.06 31.98 -16.40
C GLU A 172 62.35 31.70 -17.16
N LYS A 173 62.39 30.63 -17.98
CA LYS A 173 63.56 30.33 -18.82
C LYS A 173 63.83 31.42 -19.86
N LYS A 174 62.79 32.00 -20.46
CA LYS A 174 62.93 33.15 -21.38
C LYS A 174 63.45 34.39 -20.67
N ALA A 175 62.96 34.69 -19.47
CA ALA A 175 63.43 35.80 -18.65
C ALA A 175 64.90 35.62 -18.25
N ALA A 176 65.27 34.42 -17.78
CA ALA A 176 66.66 34.08 -17.44
C ALA A 176 67.60 34.16 -18.65
N ALA A 177 67.13 33.75 -19.84
CA ALA A 177 67.90 33.86 -21.08
C ALA A 177 68.12 35.33 -21.49
N LYS A 178 67.09 36.19 -21.35
CA LYS A 178 67.20 37.63 -21.60
C LYS A 178 68.18 38.30 -20.62
N ALA A 179 68.08 37.99 -19.33
CA ALA A 179 69.02 38.50 -18.32
C ALA A 179 70.48 38.09 -18.60
N LYS A 180 70.71 36.82 -18.98
CA LYS A 180 72.05 36.35 -19.38
C LYS A 180 72.56 37.01 -20.67
N ALA A 181 71.67 37.33 -21.61
CA ALA A 181 72.04 38.03 -22.84
C ALA A 181 72.42 39.49 -22.58
N GLU A 182 71.71 40.19 -21.69
CA GLU A 182 72.08 41.54 -21.26
C GLU A 182 73.39 41.57 -20.47
N ALA A 183 73.61 40.62 -19.56
CA ALA A 183 74.89 40.49 -18.84
C ALA A 183 76.08 40.28 -19.81
N LYS A 184 75.91 39.49 -20.88
CA LYS A 184 76.93 39.31 -21.91
C LYS A 184 77.11 40.56 -22.79
N LYS A 185 76.07 41.35 -23.03
CA LYS A 185 76.20 42.65 -23.73
C LYS A 185 76.90 43.70 -22.87
N ALA A 186 76.69 43.70 -21.56
CA ALA A 186 77.42 44.54 -20.62
C ALA A 186 78.92 44.17 -20.57
N ALA A 187 79.25 42.87 -20.56
CA ALA A 187 80.64 42.39 -20.60
C ALA A 187 81.37 42.68 -21.93
N LYS A 188 80.65 42.82 -23.05
CA LYS A 188 81.25 43.24 -24.35
C LYS A 188 81.48 44.74 -24.45
N LYS A 189 80.82 45.57 -23.64
CA LYS A 189 81.12 47.01 -23.54
C LYS A 189 82.33 47.31 -22.67
N SER A 190 82.76 46.40 -21.79
CA SER A 190 83.97 46.55 -20.98
C SER A 190 85.24 45.94 -21.59
N ALA A 191 85.14 45.21 -22.70
CA ALA A 191 86.28 44.50 -23.32
C ALA A 191 86.81 45.13 -24.62
N LYS A 192 86.72 46.46 -24.79
CA LYS A 192 87.45 47.17 -25.86
C LYS A 192 88.77 47.72 -25.34
N LYS A 193 89.70 46.84 -24.96
CA LYS A 193 91.13 47.14 -24.94
C LYS A 193 91.97 45.86 -25.04
N LYS A 194 92.88 45.86 -26.04
CA LYS A 194 93.98 44.92 -26.34
C LYS A 194 93.55 43.61 -27.05
N ALA A 195 93.78 43.44 -28.35
CA ALA A 195 95.05 43.25 -29.11
C ALA A 195 95.40 41.76 -29.28
N GLY A 196 95.70 41.34 -30.52
CA GLY A 196 96.41 40.08 -30.81
C GLY A 196 95.70 39.10 -31.77
N ARG A 197 96.19 39.05 -33.01
CA ARG A 197 95.95 38.07 -34.11
C ARG A 197 97.00 36.91 -34.00
N PRO A 198 97.09 35.83 -34.83
CA PRO A 198 96.15 34.88 -35.49
C PRO A 198 96.46 33.36 -35.24
N LYS A 199 95.69 32.48 -35.91
CA LYS A 199 96.10 31.34 -36.80
C LYS A 199 95.80 29.86 -36.37
N LYS A 200 95.25 29.12 -37.36
CA LYS A 200 95.54 27.71 -37.76
C LYS A 200 94.88 26.61 -36.88
N SER A 201 94.39 25.42 -37.30
CA SER A 201 94.45 24.60 -38.53
C SER A 201 93.48 23.39 -38.46
N ALA A 202 93.20 22.78 -39.62
CA ALA A 202 93.05 21.34 -39.94
C ALA A 202 91.95 20.51 -39.19
N ALA A 203 90.93 19.96 -39.85
CA ALA A 203 90.88 18.91 -40.89
C ALA A 203 91.03 17.46 -40.37
N LYS A 204 89.95 16.67 -40.43
CA LYS A 204 89.82 15.30 -41.00
C LYS A 204 88.40 14.77 -40.70
N LYS A 205 87.57 14.46 -41.72
CA LYS A 205 87.42 13.17 -42.46
C LYS A 205 86.87 12.04 -41.55
N ALA A 206 85.95 11.16 -41.95
CA ALA A 206 85.29 10.81 -43.21
C ALA A 206 84.01 10.01 -42.85
N ALA A 207 82.92 10.07 -43.63
CA ALA A 207 82.43 9.03 -44.57
C ALA A 207 82.12 7.66 -43.89
N THR A 208 80.97 6.99 -44.11
CA THR A 208 80.40 6.59 -45.40
C THR A 208 78.99 5.97 -45.24
N LYS A 209 78.13 6.24 -46.23
CA LYS A 209 77.21 5.32 -46.96
C LYS A 209 76.10 4.59 -46.18
N LYS A 210 74.81 4.80 -46.47
CA LYS A 210 73.97 4.33 -47.62
C LYS A 210 72.80 3.56 -46.95
N THR A 211 71.54 3.48 -47.36
CA THR A 211 70.65 4.04 -48.39
C THR A 211 69.23 3.63 -47.98
N PRO A 212 68.16 4.20 -48.58
CA PRO A 212 66.80 4.14 -48.09
C PRO A 212 65.98 2.99 -48.70
N GLY A 213 65.01 2.46 -47.94
CA GLY A 213 64.00 1.51 -48.41
C GLY A 213 62.65 1.77 -47.76
N ARG A 214 61.67 2.14 -48.58
CA ARG A 214 60.22 2.32 -48.35
C ARG A 214 59.52 1.38 -49.38
N PRO A 215 58.19 1.02 -49.39
CA PRO A 215 57.00 1.31 -48.56
C PRO A 215 56.10 0.08 -48.19
N LYS A 216 54.98 0.36 -47.49
CA LYS A 216 53.64 -0.31 -47.44
C LYS A 216 53.39 -1.55 -48.34
N LYS A 217 52.75 -2.61 -47.80
CA LYS A 217 51.47 -3.19 -48.35
C LYS A 217 50.85 -4.34 -47.51
N SER A 218 49.50 -4.35 -47.52
CA SER A 218 48.54 -5.47 -47.58
C SER A 218 48.62 -6.62 -46.56
N ALA A 219 47.62 -6.79 -45.68
CA ALA A 219 46.28 -7.37 -45.92
C ALA A 219 46.23 -8.92 -45.82
N ARG A 220 45.21 -9.37 -45.07
CA ARG A 220 44.59 -10.71 -45.02
C ARG A 220 45.35 -11.85 -44.33
N ARG A 221 44.87 -12.17 -43.13
CA ARG A 221 44.54 -13.52 -42.59
C ARG A 221 44.01 -13.28 -41.16
N GLY A 222 42.81 -13.64 -40.73
CA GLY A 222 41.68 -14.28 -41.36
C GLY A 222 40.51 -14.21 -40.38
N ARG A 223 39.34 -13.86 -40.90
CA ARG A 223 38.01 -14.29 -40.43
C ARG A 223 37.37 -14.88 -41.70
N PRO A 224 36.51 -15.91 -41.68
CA PRO A 224 35.40 -16.14 -40.75
C PRO A 224 35.16 -17.68 -40.54
N PRO A 225 33.96 -18.29 -40.36
CA PRO A 225 32.61 -17.83 -39.97
C PRO A 225 31.92 -18.73 -38.90
N LYS A 226 30.68 -18.33 -38.61
CA LYS A 226 29.66 -18.93 -37.74
C LYS A 226 28.80 -19.95 -38.53
N ALA A 227 28.44 -21.08 -37.89
CA ALA A 227 27.15 -21.80 -37.96
C ALA A 227 27.23 -23.34 -38.16
N ALA A 228 26.31 -24.01 -37.45
CA ALA A 228 25.61 -25.27 -37.76
C ALA A 228 26.14 -26.65 -37.26
N LYS A 229 25.45 -27.13 -36.21
CA LYS A 229 24.81 -28.47 -36.00
C LYS A 229 25.62 -29.78 -36.17
N THR A 230 25.67 -30.57 -35.08
CA THR A 230 25.23 -31.99 -34.95
C THR A 230 25.32 -32.41 -33.45
N LYS A 231 24.19 -32.79 -32.79
CA LYS A 231 23.80 -34.14 -32.29
C LYS A 231 24.96 -34.94 -31.64
N ALA A 232 24.88 -35.63 -30.50
CA ALA A 232 23.88 -36.00 -29.49
C ALA A 232 24.67 -36.61 -28.29
N THR A 233 24.30 -36.45 -27.00
CA THR A 233 23.64 -37.41 -26.08
C THR A 233 23.82 -36.81 -24.66
N ALA A 234 23.05 -37.00 -23.58
CA ALA A 234 21.71 -37.51 -23.29
C ALA A 234 21.38 -37.08 -21.83
N LYS A 235 20.08 -36.80 -21.53
CA LYS A 235 19.33 -36.93 -20.25
C LYS A 235 19.97 -36.39 -18.94
N LYS A 236 19.29 -35.63 -18.06
CA LYS A 236 17.94 -35.92 -17.50
C LYS A 236 17.42 -34.73 -16.64
N THR A 237 16.10 -34.54 -16.69
CA THR A 237 15.16 -34.01 -15.67
C THR A 237 15.11 -32.52 -15.30
N MET A 238 14.05 -31.91 -15.82
CA MET A 238 13.31 -30.76 -15.31
C MET A 238 12.88 -30.91 -13.84
N ALA A 239 12.88 -29.81 -13.08
CA ALA A 239 11.81 -29.47 -12.14
C ALA A 239 11.87 -27.98 -11.77
N ARG A 240 10.99 -27.20 -12.41
CA ARG A 240 10.61 -25.85 -12.01
C ARG A 240 9.57 -25.93 -10.87
N ARG A 241 9.50 -24.83 -10.11
CA ARG A 241 8.35 -24.35 -9.30
C ARG A 241 8.19 -24.93 -7.88
N GLY A 242 8.55 -24.08 -6.92
CA GLY A 242 7.57 -23.52 -5.98
C GLY A 242 6.75 -24.51 -5.16
N ARG A 243 7.34 -25.00 -4.07
CA ARG A 243 6.61 -25.37 -2.85
C ARG A 243 7.55 -25.23 -1.65
N PRO A 244 7.17 -24.49 -0.58
CA PRO A 244 7.98 -24.42 0.63
C PRO A 244 7.81 -25.70 1.45
N PRO A 245 8.85 -26.15 2.19
CA PRO A 245 8.78 -27.36 3.00
C PRO A 245 7.88 -27.12 4.23
N LYS A 246 6.92 -28.03 4.47
CA LYS A 246 6.16 -28.07 5.72
C LYS A 246 7.05 -28.66 6.82
N LYS A 247 7.19 -27.93 7.93
CA LYS A 247 7.82 -28.42 9.16
C LYS A 247 6.88 -29.40 9.88
N LYS A 248 7.46 -30.46 10.44
CA LYS A 248 6.86 -31.28 11.49
C LYS A 248 6.99 -30.57 12.82
#